data_AF-A0AA44RFI8-F1
#
_entry.id   AF-A0AA44RFI8-F1
#
_cell.length_a   1.000
_cell.length_b   1.000
_cell.length_c   1.000
_cell.angle_alpha   90.00
_cell.angle_beta   90.00
_cell.angle_gamma   90.00
#
_symmetry.space_group_name_H-M   'P 1'
#
loop_
_entity.id
_entity.type
_entity.pdbx_description
1 polymer ?
#
loop_
_entity_poly.entity_id
_entity_poly.type
_entity_poly.pdbx_seq_one_letter_code
_entity_poly.pdbx_strand_id
1 'polypeptide(L)'
;MTSTFGKQLKLYADRQTGAKRTALDFQYVVSPGKDAFPTVNITMAPIADGAKEAQWELKRVIQLNRYELTQCCAVLFGLEKEMRANFHGTDKNKGFTLINNGASGCGINFSHGGDMLTHMLNHAQRMEVGAFILKRQADAWDMSVSDVLALLRQSVAIKRA
;
A
#
# COMPACT_ATOMS: atom_id res chain seq x y z
N MET A 1 8.24 -6.57 -28.07
CA MET A 1 7.29 -6.08 -27.04
C MET A 1 7.92 -6.30 -25.68
N THR A 2 8.60 -5.28 -25.15
CA THR A 2 9.14 -5.32 -23.79
C THR A 2 7.98 -5.07 -22.82
N SER A 3 7.56 -6.12 -22.12
CA SER A 3 6.73 -6.00 -20.93
C SER A 3 7.40 -4.99 -20.00
N THR A 4 6.86 -3.77 -19.93
CA THR A 4 7.42 -2.72 -19.08
C THR A 4 6.93 -3.01 -17.67
N PHE A 5 7.64 -3.88 -16.96
CA PHE A 5 7.43 -4.02 -15.52
C PHE A 5 7.59 -2.63 -14.90
N GLY A 6 6.51 -2.10 -14.32
CA GLY A 6 6.53 -0.79 -13.68
C GLY A 6 7.52 -0.75 -12.51
N LYS A 7 7.90 0.45 -12.08
CA LYS A 7 8.75 0.65 -10.88
C LYS A 7 8.20 -0.16 -9.70
N GLN A 8 9.09 -0.74 -8.92
CA GLN A 8 8.77 -1.67 -7.84
C GLN A 8 9.56 -1.34 -6.59
N LEU A 9 8.93 -1.49 -5.42
CA LEU A 9 9.55 -1.37 -4.10
C LEU A 9 9.19 -2.62 -3.28
N LYS A 10 10.21 -3.38 -2.86
CA LYS A 10 10.05 -4.58 -2.04
C LYS A 10 10.63 -4.38 -0.66
N LEU A 11 9.88 -4.80 0.35
CA LEU A 11 10.29 -4.80 1.74
C LEU A 11 10.13 -6.20 2.32
N TYR A 12 11.13 -6.63 3.09
CA TYR A 12 11.08 -7.89 3.81
C TYR A 12 10.92 -7.60 5.29
N ALA A 13 10.27 -8.53 6.00
CA ALA A 13 10.02 -8.41 7.42
C ALA A 13 11.29 -8.68 8.25
N ASP A 14 12.26 -7.78 8.15
CA ASP A 14 13.52 -7.84 8.92
C ASP A 14 13.28 -7.69 10.43
N ARG A 15 12.13 -7.14 10.82
CA ARG A 15 11.75 -6.87 12.22
C ARG A 15 10.57 -7.69 12.74
N GLN A 16 9.96 -8.54 11.91
CA GLN A 16 8.97 -9.49 12.43
C GLN A 16 9.71 -10.78 12.81
N THR A 17 9.41 -11.32 13.98
CA THR A 17 9.99 -12.58 14.47
C THR A 17 8.93 -13.68 14.51
N GLY A 18 9.36 -14.92 14.30
CA GLY A 18 8.50 -16.11 14.34
C GLY A 18 7.61 -16.29 13.10
N ALA A 19 6.55 -17.08 13.25
CA ALA A 19 5.74 -17.62 12.14
C ALA A 19 4.83 -16.61 11.39
N LYS A 20 4.93 -15.30 11.66
CA LYS A 20 4.09 -14.25 11.03
C LYS A 20 4.88 -13.29 10.15
N ARG A 21 6.07 -13.68 9.72
CA ARG A 21 6.91 -12.88 8.82
C ARG A 21 6.28 -12.79 7.44
N THR A 22 6.43 -11.64 6.80
CA THR A 22 5.89 -11.40 5.45
C THR A 22 6.88 -10.63 4.57
N ALA A 23 6.78 -10.81 3.26
CA ALA A 23 7.35 -9.89 2.29
C ALA A 23 6.24 -9.04 1.69
N LEU A 24 6.56 -7.78 1.43
CA LEU A 24 5.66 -6.78 0.89
C LEU A 24 6.24 -6.20 -0.39
N ASP A 25 5.39 -6.01 -1.38
CA ASP A 25 5.76 -5.52 -2.68
C ASP A 25 4.75 -4.48 -3.18
N PHE A 26 5.28 -3.33 -3.62
CA PHE A 26 4.51 -2.26 -4.22
C PHE A 26 4.95 -2.10 -5.67
N GLN A 27 4.01 -2.25 -6.60
CA GLN A 27 4.30 -2.17 -8.02
C GLN A 27 3.43 -1.11 -8.69
N TYR A 28 4.06 -0.21 -9.44
CA TYR A 28 3.32 0.72 -10.30
C TYR A 28 2.62 -0.04 -11.42
N VAL A 29 1.33 0.22 -11.58
CA VAL A 29 0.51 -0.33 -12.66
C VAL A 29 -0.46 0.72 -13.17
N VAL A 30 -0.98 0.54 -14.38
CA VAL A 30 -2.12 1.32 -14.86
C VAL A 30 -3.35 0.43 -14.73
N SER A 31 -4.38 0.90 -14.03
CA SER A 31 -5.63 0.16 -13.92
C SER A 31 -6.21 -0.08 -15.32
N PRO A 32 -6.68 -1.30 -15.63
CA PRO A 32 -7.33 -1.57 -16.91
C PRO A 32 -8.69 -0.86 -17.00
N GLY A 33 -9.16 -0.62 -18.24
CA GLY A 33 -10.50 -0.07 -18.52
C GLY A 33 -10.49 1.25 -19.28
N LYS A 34 -11.69 1.79 -19.58
CA LYS A 34 -11.85 3.06 -20.30
C LYS A 34 -11.27 4.25 -19.53
N ASP A 35 -11.37 4.23 -18.20
CA ASP A 35 -10.82 5.24 -17.30
C ASP A 35 -9.47 4.81 -16.72
N ALA A 36 -8.61 4.22 -17.57
CA ALA A 36 -7.29 3.75 -17.19
C ALA A 36 -6.52 4.84 -16.41
N PHE A 37 -6.04 4.52 -15.22
CA PHE A 37 -5.37 5.49 -14.36
C PHE A 37 -4.12 4.90 -13.70
N PRO A 38 -3.06 5.70 -13.52
CA PRO A 38 -1.89 5.34 -12.72
C PRO A 38 -2.28 4.92 -11.29
N THR A 39 -1.89 3.72 -10.87
CA THR A 39 -2.13 3.21 -9.52
C THR A 39 -1.01 2.26 -9.06
N VAL A 40 -1.20 1.59 -7.92
CA VAL A 40 -0.27 0.65 -7.31
C VAL A 40 -0.97 -0.69 -7.03
N ASN A 41 -0.31 -1.78 -7.40
CA ASN A 41 -0.56 -3.11 -6.86
C ASN A 41 0.25 -3.27 -5.57
N ILE A 42 -0.43 -3.66 -4.50
CA ILE A 42 0.19 -4.05 -3.24
C ILE A 42 0.07 -5.56 -3.12
N THR A 43 1.21 -6.22 -2.98
CA THR A 43 1.32 -7.67 -2.87
C THR A 43 1.97 -8.03 -1.54
N MET A 44 1.39 -8.97 -0.81
CA MET A 44 1.97 -9.51 0.41
C MET A 44 2.08 -11.03 0.33
N ALA A 45 3.24 -11.58 0.69
CA ALA A 45 3.49 -13.01 0.73
C ALA A 45 3.98 -13.43 2.13
N PRO A 46 3.56 -14.59 2.65
CA PRO A 46 4.09 -15.11 3.91
C PRO A 46 5.55 -15.55 3.76
N ILE A 47 6.29 -15.49 4.85
CA ILE A 47 7.61 -16.09 5.01
C ILE A 47 7.47 -17.11 6.14
N ALA A 48 7.61 -18.39 5.83
CA ALA A 48 7.47 -19.47 6.80
C ALA A 48 8.54 -19.36 7.91
N ASP A 49 8.26 -19.96 9.07
CA ASP A 49 9.20 -19.96 10.18
C ASP A 49 10.51 -20.67 9.79
N GLY A 50 11.64 -20.09 10.18
CA GLY A 50 12.97 -20.54 9.75
C GLY A 50 13.30 -20.35 8.26
N ALA A 51 12.34 -19.93 7.42
CA ALA A 51 12.60 -19.71 6.00
C ALA A 51 13.31 -18.38 5.74
N LYS A 52 14.15 -18.39 4.68
CA LYS A 52 14.86 -17.21 4.18
C LYS A 52 14.10 -16.49 3.06
N GLU A 53 13.19 -17.19 2.39
CA GLU A 53 12.49 -16.70 1.21
C GLU A 53 10.98 -16.61 1.44
N ALA A 54 10.35 -15.69 0.72
CA ALA A 54 8.90 -15.51 0.75
C ALA A 54 8.21 -16.47 -0.21
N GLN A 55 7.07 -17.01 0.24
CA GLN A 55 6.20 -17.92 -0.49
C GLN A 55 5.29 -17.12 -1.43
N TRP A 56 5.86 -16.61 -2.53
CA TRP A 56 5.16 -15.76 -3.49
C TRP A 56 4.01 -16.46 -4.23
N GLU A 57 3.98 -17.78 -4.25
CA GLU A 57 2.88 -18.61 -4.71
C GLU A 57 1.63 -18.46 -3.81
N LEU A 58 1.83 -18.15 -2.52
CA LEU A 58 0.77 -17.89 -1.54
C LEU A 58 0.44 -16.40 -1.39
N LYS A 59 0.91 -15.55 -2.30
CA LYS A 59 0.73 -14.10 -2.20
C LYS A 59 -0.74 -13.67 -2.24
N ARG A 60 -0.99 -12.50 -1.68
CA ARG A 60 -2.25 -11.75 -1.76
C ARG A 60 -1.96 -10.45 -2.48
N VAL A 61 -2.83 -10.06 -3.42
CA VAL A 61 -2.66 -8.86 -4.25
C VAL A 61 -3.93 -8.02 -4.18
N ILE A 62 -3.75 -6.72 -3.96
CA ILE A 62 -4.79 -5.70 -4.05
C ILE A 62 -4.28 -4.57 -4.94
N GLN A 63 -5.08 -4.20 -5.94
CA GLN A 63 -4.85 -2.99 -6.73
C GLN A 63 -5.66 -1.86 -6.12
N LEU A 64 -5.03 -0.76 -5.74
CA LEU A 64 -5.76 0.38 -5.21
C LEU A 64 -6.61 1.03 -6.30
N ASN A 65 -7.85 1.39 -5.96
CA ASN A 65 -8.65 2.28 -6.78
C ASN A 65 -8.16 3.74 -6.64
N ARG A 66 -8.73 4.64 -7.44
CA ARG A 66 -8.34 6.07 -7.47
C ARG A 66 -8.40 6.73 -6.08
N TYR A 67 -9.46 6.46 -5.32
CA TYR A 67 -9.68 7.07 -4.00
C TYR A 67 -8.83 6.39 -2.91
N GLU A 68 -8.67 5.08 -3.00
CA GLU A 68 -7.82 4.32 -2.09
C GLU A 68 -6.35 4.73 -2.21
N LEU A 69 -5.86 5.06 -3.42
CA LEU A 69 -4.51 5.58 -3.62
C LEU A 69 -4.29 6.89 -2.84
N THR A 70 -5.29 7.78 -2.88
CA THR A 70 -5.26 9.06 -2.17
C THR A 70 -5.31 8.86 -0.65
N GLN A 71 -6.20 7.99 -0.16
CA GLN A 71 -6.29 7.65 1.26
C GLN A 71 -5.01 6.98 1.78
N CYS A 72 -4.41 6.11 0.96
CA CYS A 72 -3.14 5.47 1.28
C CYS A 72 -2.04 6.51 1.52
N CYS A 73 -1.93 7.53 0.65
CA CYS A 73 -1.03 8.66 0.86
C CYS A 73 -1.35 9.38 2.19
N ALA A 74 -2.61 9.70 2.44
CA ALA A 74 -3.01 10.42 3.65
C ALA A 74 -2.60 9.68 4.93
N VAL A 75 -2.78 8.35 5.00
CA VAL A 75 -2.36 7.55 6.16
C VAL A 75 -0.84 7.47 6.27
N LEU A 76 -0.11 7.24 5.16
CA LEU A 76 1.35 7.19 5.15
C LEU A 76 1.99 8.50 5.62
N PHE A 77 1.41 9.65 5.31
CA PHE A 77 1.89 10.95 5.80
C PHE A 77 1.27 11.38 7.13
N GLY A 78 0.46 10.52 7.75
CA GLY A 78 -0.09 10.72 9.09
C GLY A 78 -1.20 11.76 9.17
N LEU A 79 -1.79 12.08 8.02
CA LEU A 79 -2.93 12.96 7.85
C LEU A 79 -4.24 12.26 8.25
N GLU A 80 -4.29 10.94 8.12
CA GLU A 80 -5.40 10.08 8.52
C GLU A 80 -4.90 8.96 9.45
N LYS A 81 -5.80 8.42 10.28
CA LYS A 81 -5.47 7.31 11.20
C LYS A 81 -5.45 5.96 10.50
N GLU A 82 -6.37 5.73 9.58
CA GLU A 82 -6.49 4.46 8.88
C GLU A 82 -7.12 4.63 7.50
N MET A 83 -6.89 3.65 6.62
CA MET A 83 -7.65 3.45 5.40
C MET A 83 -8.05 1.98 5.26
N ARG A 84 -9.20 1.74 4.65
CA ARG A 84 -9.75 0.40 4.40
C ARG A 84 -10.15 0.28 2.94
N ALA A 85 -9.56 -0.68 2.26
CA ALA A 85 -9.88 -1.07 0.90
C ALA A 85 -10.52 -2.46 0.95
N ASN A 86 -11.84 -2.51 0.96
CA ASN A 86 -12.63 -3.74 1.12
C ASN A 86 -13.26 -4.17 -0.21
N PHE A 87 -13.75 -5.40 -0.27
CA PHE A 87 -14.49 -5.95 -1.41
C PHE A 87 -13.67 -6.04 -2.71
N HIS A 88 -12.37 -6.30 -2.57
CA HIS A 88 -11.47 -6.54 -3.69
C HIS A 88 -11.53 -7.99 -4.18
N GLY A 89 -11.15 -8.21 -5.44
CA GLY A 89 -11.16 -9.53 -6.10
C GLY A 89 -12.54 -9.95 -6.61
N THR A 90 -12.58 -11.02 -7.41
CA THR A 90 -13.80 -11.54 -8.05
C THR A 90 -14.89 -11.87 -7.04
N ASP A 91 -14.51 -12.50 -5.92
CA ASP A 91 -15.44 -12.94 -4.88
C ASP A 91 -15.70 -11.86 -3.82
N LYS A 92 -15.13 -10.65 -3.98
CA LYS A 92 -15.24 -9.52 -3.04
C LYS A 92 -14.87 -9.88 -1.59
N ASN A 93 -13.97 -10.83 -1.42
CA ASN A 93 -13.58 -11.39 -0.13
C ASN A 93 -12.17 -10.97 0.31
N LYS A 94 -11.55 -10.02 -0.42
CA LYS A 94 -10.24 -9.46 -0.09
C LYS A 94 -10.37 -8.07 0.53
N GLY A 95 -9.54 -7.82 1.53
CA GLY A 95 -9.46 -6.55 2.21
C GLY A 95 -8.01 -6.13 2.46
N PHE A 96 -7.78 -4.82 2.44
CA PHE A 96 -6.53 -4.19 2.81
C PHE A 96 -6.82 -3.10 3.83
N THR A 97 -6.07 -3.10 4.93
CA THR A 97 -6.10 -2.02 5.92
C THR A 97 -4.68 -1.51 6.14
N LEU A 98 -4.52 -0.19 6.06
CA LEU A 98 -3.29 0.50 6.46
C LEU A 98 -3.61 1.36 7.67
N ILE A 99 -2.81 1.23 8.72
CA ILE A 99 -3.01 1.88 10.02
C ILE A 99 -1.77 2.70 10.36
N ASN A 100 -1.97 3.97 10.64
CA ASN A 100 -0.93 4.88 11.12
C ASN A 100 -0.76 4.72 12.64
N ASN A 101 0.38 4.18 13.07
CA ASN A 101 0.73 3.98 14.49
C ASN A 101 1.62 5.12 15.04
N GLY A 102 1.54 6.32 14.45
CA GLY A 102 2.34 7.46 14.83
C GLY A 102 3.85 7.21 14.64
N ALA A 103 4.63 7.52 15.68
CA ALA A 103 6.09 7.39 15.65
C ALA A 103 6.55 5.92 15.47
N SER A 104 5.72 4.95 15.83
CA SER A 104 6.02 3.52 15.67
C SER A 104 5.91 3.03 14.22
N GLY A 105 5.49 3.88 13.28
CA GLY A 105 5.38 3.56 11.86
C GLY A 105 3.95 3.23 11.43
N CYS A 106 3.77 2.22 10.58
CA CYS A 106 2.46 1.80 10.07
C CYS A 106 2.28 0.27 10.13
N GLY A 107 1.06 -0.17 10.38
CA GLY A 107 0.65 -1.57 10.20
C GLY A 107 -0.12 -1.75 8.89
N ILE A 108 0.15 -2.83 8.17
CA ILE A 108 -0.55 -3.23 6.96
C ILE A 108 -1.14 -4.61 7.18
N ASN A 109 -2.45 -4.74 6.94
CA ASN A 109 -3.16 -6.01 7.03
C ASN A 109 -3.80 -6.35 5.68
N PHE A 110 -3.59 -7.59 5.23
CA PHE A 110 -4.32 -8.20 4.12
C PHE A 110 -5.24 -9.27 4.67
N SER A 111 -6.54 -9.16 4.40
CA SER A 111 -7.51 -10.21 4.72
C SER A 111 -7.96 -10.92 3.43
N HIS A 112 -8.04 -12.24 3.46
CA HIS A 112 -8.65 -13.05 2.41
C HIS A 112 -9.41 -14.20 3.04
N GLY A 113 -10.74 -14.23 2.91
CA GLY A 113 -11.53 -15.40 3.32
C GLY A 113 -11.40 -15.78 4.80
N GLY A 114 -11.14 -14.81 5.68
CA GLY A 114 -10.92 -15.02 7.12
C GLY A 114 -9.44 -15.08 7.54
N ASP A 115 -8.53 -15.39 6.60
CA ASP A 115 -7.09 -15.39 6.88
C ASP A 115 -6.51 -13.98 6.81
N MET A 116 -5.55 -13.69 7.68
CA MET A 116 -4.89 -12.38 7.75
C MET A 116 -3.37 -12.49 7.66
N LEU A 117 -2.77 -11.71 6.77
CA LEU A 117 -1.34 -11.43 6.74
C LEU A 117 -1.10 -10.00 7.24
N THR A 118 -0.06 -9.81 8.06
CA THR A 118 0.29 -8.51 8.64
C THR A 118 1.74 -8.18 8.35
N HIS A 119 1.99 -6.95 7.92
CA HIS A 119 3.34 -6.38 7.76
C HIS A 119 3.46 -5.08 8.54
N MET A 120 4.56 -4.91 9.26
CA MET A 120 4.85 -3.70 10.03
C MET A 120 5.93 -2.89 9.35
N LEU A 121 5.62 -1.66 9.00
CA LEU A 121 6.58 -0.68 8.50
C LEU A 121 7.10 0.13 9.68
N ASN A 122 8.42 0.17 9.85
CA ASN A 122 9.04 1.16 10.74
C ASN A 122 8.93 2.58 10.13
N HIS A 123 9.35 3.61 10.87
CA HIS A 123 9.27 4.99 10.39
C HIS A 123 10.00 5.23 9.06
N ALA A 124 11.22 4.70 8.89
CA ALA A 124 11.99 4.88 7.67
C ALA A 124 11.33 4.18 6.46
N GLN A 125 10.91 2.93 6.63
CA GLN A 125 10.17 2.17 5.60
C GLN A 125 8.86 2.86 5.23
N ARG A 126 8.13 3.39 6.22
CA ARG A 126 6.93 4.19 6.00
C ARG A 126 7.21 5.41 5.13
N MET A 127 8.31 6.13 5.38
CA MET A 127 8.68 7.30 4.57
C MET A 127 9.06 6.91 3.14
N GLU A 128 9.79 5.82 2.96
CA GLU A 128 10.14 5.30 1.63
C GLU A 128 8.90 4.87 0.82
N VAL A 129 8.02 4.08 1.43
CA VAL A 129 6.73 3.69 0.84
C VAL A 129 5.86 4.91 0.58
N GLY A 130 5.81 5.87 1.51
CA GLY A 130 5.09 7.13 1.37
C GLY A 130 5.54 7.92 0.15
N ALA A 131 6.86 8.12 -0.02
CA ALA A 131 7.42 8.83 -1.17
C ALA A 131 7.12 8.10 -2.49
N PHE A 132 7.24 6.77 -2.50
CA PHE A 132 6.92 5.94 -3.66
C PHE A 132 5.45 6.09 -4.07
N ILE A 133 4.50 5.88 -3.15
CA ILE A 133 3.07 5.95 -3.48
C ILE A 133 2.65 7.39 -3.81
N LEU A 134 3.20 8.40 -3.13
CA LEU A 134 2.91 9.81 -3.42
C LEU A 134 3.34 10.21 -4.83
N LYS A 135 4.50 9.73 -5.29
CA LYS A 135 4.92 9.98 -6.68
C LYS A 135 3.92 9.35 -7.67
N ARG A 136 3.39 8.15 -7.39
CA ARG A 136 2.35 7.56 -8.24
C ARG A 136 1.06 8.35 -8.22
N GLN A 137 0.68 8.90 -7.07
CA GLN A 137 -0.49 9.78 -6.94
C GLN A 137 -0.31 11.08 -7.75
N ALA A 138 0.88 11.66 -7.73
CA ALA A 138 1.22 12.82 -8.55
C ALA A 138 1.13 12.51 -10.05
N ASP A 139 1.63 11.35 -10.48
CA ASP A 139 1.46 10.88 -11.86
C ASP A 139 -0.04 10.68 -12.21
N ALA A 140 -0.85 10.19 -11.27
CA ALA A 140 -2.27 9.94 -11.48
C ALA A 140 -3.12 11.20 -11.61
N TRP A 141 -2.66 12.30 -11.00
CA TRP A 141 -3.33 13.60 -11.08
C TRP A 141 -2.72 14.54 -12.12
N ASP A 142 -1.61 14.15 -12.75
CA ASP A 142 -0.81 15.01 -13.63
C ASP A 142 -0.39 16.32 -12.94
N MET A 143 0.16 16.18 -11.73
CA MET A 143 0.56 17.31 -10.88
C MET A 143 1.96 17.10 -10.30
N SER A 144 2.54 18.16 -9.74
CA SER A 144 3.78 18.02 -8.97
C SER A 144 3.52 17.29 -7.64
N VAL A 145 4.53 16.59 -7.13
CA VAL A 145 4.48 15.95 -5.80
C VAL A 145 4.16 16.96 -4.69
N SER A 146 4.65 18.20 -4.84
CA SER A 146 4.41 19.28 -3.89
C SER A 146 2.93 19.67 -3.84
N ASP A 147 2.28 19.80 -5.00
CA ASP A 147 0.86 20.17 -5.08
C ASP A 147 -0.03 19.07 -4.49
N VAL A 148 0.29 17.80 -4.74
CA VAL A 148 -0.43 16.67 -4.11
C VAL A 148 -0.35 16.77 -2.58
N LEU A 149 0.84 17.01 -2.02
CA LEU A 149 0.97 17.17 -0.57
C LEU A 149 0.21 18.39 -0.03
N ALA A 150 0.24 19.50 -0.75
CA ALA A 150 -0.51 20.70 -0.38
C ALA A 150 -2.01 20.43 -0.33
N LEU A 151 -2.57 19.78 -1.36
CA LEU A 151 -3.98 19.39 -1.42
C LEU A 151 -4.36 18.40 -0.31
N LEU A 152 -3.52 17.37 -0.06
CA LEU A 152 -3.75 16.42 1.01
C LEU A 152 -3.79 17.11 2.38
N ARG A 153 -2.87 18.04 2.66
CA ARG A 153 -2.86 18.82 3.91
C ARG A 153 -4.09 19.71 4.02
N GLN A 154 -4.48 20.38 2.94
CA GLN A 154 -5.69 21.21 2.90
C GLN A 154 -6.96 20.38 3.17
N SER A 155 -7.03 19.15 2.66
CA SER A 155 -8.18 18.27 2.88
C SER A 155 -8.42 17.96 4.37
N VAL A 156 -7.34 17.84 5.16
CA VAL A 156 -7.43 17.65 6.62
C VAL A 156 -7.93 18.91 7.31
N ALA A 157 -7.48 20.09 6.86
CA ALA A 157 -7.97 21.36 7.42
C ALA A 157 -9.47 21.52 7.20
N ILE A 158 -9.97 21.18 6.00
CA ILE A 158 -11.40 21.21 5.67
C ILE A 158 -12.20 20.27 6.58
N LYS A 159 -11.70 19.05 6.85
CA LYS A 159 -12.39 18.08 7.72
C LYS A 159 -12.49 18.50 9.19
N ARG A 160 -11.66 19.45 9.64
CA ARG A 160 -11.64 19.94 11.03
C ARG A 160 -12.51 21.17 11.25
N ALA A 161 -12.93 21.84 10.18
CA ALA A 161 -13.81 23.00 10.20
C ALA A 161 -15.28 22.55 10.29
#